data_AF-A0A1C5NBT2-F1
#
_entry.id   AF-A0A1C5NBT2-F1
#
_cell.length_a   1.000
_cell.length_b   1.000
_cell.length_c   1.000
_cell.angle_alpha   90.00
_cell.angle_beta   90.00
_cell.angle_gamma   90.00
#
_symmetry.space_group_name_H-M   'P 1'
#
loop_
_entity.id
_entity.type
_entity.pdbx_description
1 polymer ?
#
loop_
_entity_poly.entity_id
_entity_poly.type
_entity_poly.pdbx_seq_one_letter_code
_entity_poly.pdbx_strand_id
1 'polypeptide(L)' 'MFDSKLFYDLCEKYGVELSDKYSEPMIKVNGEIIPLREYDFKEKCEKLKEKYR' A
#
# COMPACT_ATOMS: atom_id res chain seq x y z
N MET A 1 -15.75 -12.06 13.96
CA MET A 1 -15.08 -13.09 13.13
C MET A 1 -14.44 -12.37 11.95
N PHE A 2 -13.27 -12.82 11.50
CA PHE A 2 -12.63 -12.26 10.31
C PHE A 2 -13.41 -12.66 9.06
N ASP A 3 -13.77 -11.68 8.22
CA ASP A 3 -14.39 -11.91 6.92
C ASP A 3 -13.29 -11.98 5.85
N SER A 4 -12.90 -13.21 5.51
CA SER A 4 -11.85 -13.46 4.53
C SER A 4 -12.25 -12.99 3.13
N LYS A 5 -13.53 -13.12 2.76
CA LYS A 5 -14.00 -12.70 1.43
C LYS A 5 -13.87 -11.20 1.27
N LEU A 6 -14.38 -10.44 2.23
CA LEU A 6 -14.26 -8.98 2.22
C LEU A 6 -12.78 -8.55 2.18
N PHE A 7 -11.92 -9.24 2.94
CA PHE A 7 -10.49 -8.95 2.93
C PHE A 7 -9.86 -9.14 1.54
N TYR A 8 -10.05 -10.30 0.90
CA TYR A 8 -9.48 -10.57 -0.41
C TYR A 8 -10.06 -9.67 -1.50
N ASP A 9 -11.38 -9.38 -1.46
CA ASP A 9 -12.03 -8.44 -2.38
C ASP A 9 -11.40 -7.03 -2.28
N LEU A 10 -11.06 -6.58 -1.08
CA LEU A 10 -10.36 -5.31 -0.86
C LEU A 10 -8.91 -5.36 -1.37
N CYS A 11 -8.20 -6.46 -1.14
CA CYS A 11 -6.84 -6.63 -1.66
C CYS A 11 -6.82 -6.51 -3.18
N GLU A 12 -7.72 -7.21 -3.88
CA GLU A 12 -7.84 -7.12 -5.34
C GLU A 12 -8.18 -5.70 -5.79
N LYS A 13 -9.20 -5.08 -5.18
CA LYS A 13 -9.66 -3.73 -5.53
C LYS A 13 -8.55 -2.67 -5.44
N TYR A 14 -7.66 -2.78 -4.46
CA TYR A 14 -6.58 -1.82 -4.24
C TYR A 14 -5.21 -2.29 -4.73
N GLY A 15 -5.13 -3.42 -5.45
CA GLY A 15 -3.87 -3.94 -6.00
C GLY A 15 -2.86 -4.38 -4.93
N VAL A 16 -3.34 -4.91 -3.80
CA VAL A 16 -2.50 -5.46 -2.74
C VAL A 16 -2.10 -6.88 -3.12
N GLU A 17 -0.79 -7.11 -3.17
CA GLU A 17 -0.21 -8.45 -3.38
C GLU A 17 0.05 -9.13 -2.03
N LEU A 18 -0.33 -10.40 -1.93
CA LEU A 18 -0.02 -11.23 -0.77
C LEU A 18 1.33 -11.90 -0.98
N SER A 19 2.20 -11.85 0.03
CA SER A 19 3.53 -12.42 -0.04
C SER A 19 3.88 -13.12 1.27
N ASP A 20 4.50 -14.28 1.17
CA ASP A 20 5.13 -15.03 2.26
C ASP A 20 6.59 -14.63 2.50
N LYS A 21 7.17 -13.83 1.60
CA LYS A 21 8.57 -13.38 1.65
C LYS A 21 8.85 -12.34 2.73
N TYR A 22 7.85 -11.55 3.09
CA TYR A 22 7.98 -10.43 4.01
C TYR A 22 7.11 -10.66 5.25
N SER A 23 7.68 -10.40 6.43
CA SER A 23 6.98 -10.54 7.71
C SER A 23 6.18 -9.31 8.10
N GLU A 24 6.28 -8.22 7.34
CA GLU A 24 5.61 -6.95 7.58
C GLU A 24 5.02 -6.36 6.28
N PRO A 25 4.06 -5.42 6.37
CA PRO A 25 3.51 -4.76 5.19
C PRO A 25 4.56 -3.97 4.42
N MET A 26 4.58 -4.16 3.10
CA MET A 26 5.52 -3.51 2.18
C MET A 26 4.77 -2.62 1.18
N ILE A 27 5.45 -1.62 0.62
CA ILE A 27 4.93 -0.79 -0.47
C ILE A 27 5.94 -0.70 -1.60
N LYS A 28 5.44 -0.80 -2.84
CA LYS A 28 6.23 -0.60 -4.05
C LYS A 28 6.17 0.86 -4.51
N VAL A 29 7.32 1.52 -4.57
CA VAL A 29 7.45 2.93 -4.91
C VAL A 29 8.57 3.09 -5.93
N ASN A 30 8.27 3.61 -7.12
CA ASN A 30 9.26 3.83 -8.18
C ASN A 30 10.09 2.57 -8.52
N GLY A 31 9.53 1.37 -8.33
CA GLY A 31 10.23 0.10 -8.57
C GLY A 31 10.90 -0.51 -7.34
N GLU A 32 11.08 0.25 -6.26
CA GLU A 32 11.66 -0.22 -5.00
C GLU A 32 10.57 -0.72 -4.05
N ILE A 33 10.89 -1.76 -3.27
CA ILE A 33 10.01 -2.31 -2.24
C ILE A 33 10.59 -1.94 -0.88
N ILE A 34 9.86 -1.12 -0.12
CA ILE A 34 10.26 -0.66 1.21
C ILE A 34 9.18 -1.00 2.26
N PRO A 35 9.54 -1.11 3.55
CA PRO A 35 8.56 -1.27 4.62
C PRO A 35 7.55 -0.11 4.64
N LEU A 36 6.26 -0.42 4.83
CA LEU A 36 5.19 0.58 4.84
C LEU A 36 5.41 1.67 5.89
N ARG A 37 6.04 1.33 7.02
CA ARG A 37 6.37 2.26 8.11
C ARG A 37 7.36 3.36 7.71
N GLU A 38 8.19 3.11 6.70
CA GLU A 38 9.18 4.06 6.19
C GLU A 38 8.58 4.98 5.12
N TYR A 39 7.34 4.74 4.72
CA TYR A 39 6.65 5.52 3.72
C TYR A 39 5.96 6.75 4.32
N ASP A 40 6.48 7.95 4.03
CA ASP A 40 5.83 9.19 4.41
C ASP A 40 4.62 9.50 3.51
N PHE A 41 3.44 9.13 4.00
CA PHE A 41 2.16 9.40 3.34
C PHE A 41 1.85 10.91 3.25
N LYS A 42 2.25 11.69 4.26
CA LYS A 42 1.86 13.09 4.38
C LYS A 42 2.55 13.92 3.30
N GLU A 43 3.85 13.73 3.13
CA GLU A 43 4.62 14.41 2.09
C GLU A 43 4.08 14.11 0.69
N LYS A 44 3.72 12.86 0.41
CA LYS A 44 3.21 12.47 -0.91
C LYS A 44 1.79 12.92 -1.20
N CYS A 45 0.90 12.91 -0.20
CA CYS A 45 -0.45 13.44 -0.38
C CYS A 45 -0.44 14.93 -0.71
N GLU A 46 0.46 15.71 -0.10
CA GLU A 46 0.61 17.13 -0.42
C GLU A 46 1.14 17.33 -1.85
N LYS A 47 2.18 16.59 -2.28
CA LYS A 47 2.69 16.64 -3.67
C LYS A 47 1.63 16.29 -4.71
N LEU A 48 0.74 15.33 -4.40
CA LEU A 48 -0.38 14.97 -5.29
C LEU A 48 -1.39 16.11 -5.38
N LYS A 49 -1.77 16.74 -4.26
CA LYS A 49 -2.69 17.89 -4.28
C LYS A 49 -2.15 19.05 -5.12
N GLU A 50 -0.86 19.35 -5.03
CA GLU A 50 -0.22 20.40 -5.82
C GLU A 50 -0.19 20.07 -7.32
N LYS A 51 0.05 18.81 -7.69
CA LYS A 51 0.11 18.37 -9.10
C LYS A 51 -1.24 18.45 -9.83
N TYR A 52 -2.35 18.27 -9.12
CA TYR A 52 -3.70 18.28 -9.67
C TYR A 52 -4.49 19.57 -9.36
N ARG A 53 -3.81 20.60 -8.84
CA ARG A 53 -4.34 21.95 -8.68
C ARG A 53 -4.17 22.75 -9.96
#